data_AF-B6AT43-F1
#
_entry.id   AF-B6AT43-F1
#
_cell.length_a   1.000
_cell.length_b   1.000
_cell.length_c   1.000
_cell.angle_alpha   90.00
_cell.angle_beta   90.00
_cell.angle_gamma   90.00
#
_symmetry.space_group_name_H-M   'P 1'
#
loop_
_entity.id
_entity.type
_entity.pdbx_description
1 polymer ?
#
loop_
_entity_poly.entity_id
_entity_poly.type
_entity_poly.pdbx_seq_one_letter_code
_entity_poly.pdbx_strand_id
1 'polypeptide(L)'
;MRRLLRFGGVDFVDFLYSLDDLHDRARLAVPDLFLPNLELREHTVNQFSLTIRSDLLGFGHVLIGLLTAMADDYGALVMLEYGGSQEGVETIAIALLESAFAAGNRFELGARA
;
A
#
# COMPACT_ATOMS: atom_id res chain seq x y z
N MET A 1 10.10 -14.01 5.73
CA MET A 1 8.65 -14.15 5.40
C MET A 1 8.10 -12.87 4.75
N ARG A 2 8.62 -12.42 3.60
CA ARG A 2 8.13 -11.21 2.87
C ARG A 2 7.75 -11.52 1.40
N ARG A 3 7.54 -12.79 1.06
CA ARG A 3 7.37 -13.26 -0.34
C ARG A 3 5.91 -13.40 -0.81
N LEU A 4 4.94 -13.46 0.09
CA LEU A 4 3.52 -13.63 -0.26
C LEU A 4 2.86 -12.32 -0.74
N LEU A 5 3.42 -11.15 -0.42
CA LEU A 5 2.87 -9.84 -0.81
C LEU A 5 3.49 -9.26 -2.10
N ARG A 6 4.56 -9.88 -2.63
CA ARG A 6 5.22 -9.49 -3.89
C ARG A 6 4.46 -9.93 -5.15
N PHE A 7 3.27 -10.50 -5.01
CA PHE A 7 2.47 -11.00 -6.14
C PHE A 7 1.52 -9.96 -6.74
N GLY A 8 1.57 -8.70 -6.30
CA GLY A 8 0.57 -7.70 -6.68
C GLY A 8 0.83 -6.91 -7.97
N GLY A 9 2.05 -6.84 -8.49
CA GLY A 9 2.32 -5.95 -9.63
C GLY A 9 3.78 -5.87 -10.06
N VAL A 10 4.04 -5.29 -11.24
CA VAL A 10 5.41 -5.05 -11.73
C VAL A 10 5.99 -3.80 -11.05
N ASP A 11 5.14 -2.83 -10.74
CA ASP A 11 5.46 -1.63 -9.97
C ASP A 11 4.46 -1.39 -8.81
N PHE A 12 4.65 -0.27 -8.09
CA PHE A 12 3.80 0.09 -6.95
C PHE A 12 2.35 0.38 -7.36
N VAL A 13 2.13 0.94 -8.56
CA VAL A 13 0.78 1.27 -9.04
C VAL A 13 0.03 -0.01 -9.37
N ASP A 14 0.67 -0.95 -10.08
CA ASP A 14 0.12 -2.28 -10.32
C ASP A 14 -0.24 -2.97 -8.99
N PHE A 15 0.64 -2.86 -7.99
CA PHE A 15 0.37 -3.38 -6.66
C PHE A 15 -0.86 -2.75 -6.02
N LEU A 16 -1.04 -1.42 -6.11
CA LEU A 16 -2.24 -0.76 -5.61
C LEU A 16 -3.50 -1.33 -6.26
N TYR A 17 -3.52 -1.46 -7.60
CA TYR A 17 -4.67 -2.03 -8.32
C TYR A 17 -4.98 -3.47 -7.90
N SER A 18 -3.96 -4.23 -7.50
CA SER A 18 -4.17 -5.59 -7.03
C SER A 18 -4.83 -5.71 -5.65
N LEU A 19 -4.95 -4.60 -4.89
CA LEU A 19 -5.50 -4.62 -3.54
C LEU A 19 -6.99 -4.97 -3.49
N ASP A 20 -7.75 -4.62 -4.53
CA ASP A 20 -9.19 -4.92 -4.61
C ASP A 20 -9.45 -6.43 -4.56
N ASP A 21 -8.60 -7.20 -5.23
CA ASP A 21 -8.67 -8.65 -5.29
C ASP A 21 -8.01 -9.34 -4.08
N LEU A 22 -7.34 -8.59 -3.19
CA LEU A 22 -6.54 -9.17 -2.11
C LEU A 22 -7.41 -9.99 -1.15
N HIS A 23 -8.57 -9.46 -0.77
CA HIS A 23 -9.49 -10.12 0.15
C HIS A 23 -9.87 -11.51 -0.38
N ASP A 24 -10.30 -11.59 -1.64
CA ASP A 24 -10.78 -12.83 -2.25
C ASP A 24 -9.65 -13.85 -2.43
N ARG A 25 -8.48 -13.41 -2.88
CA ARG A 25 -7.30 -14.30 -2.99
C ARG A 25 -6.85 -14.83 -1.64
N ALA A 26 -6.84 -13.97 -0.62
CA ALA A 26 -6.40 -14.36 0.71
C ALA A 26 -7.36 -15.37 1.36
N ARG A 27 -8.67 -15.21 1.14
CA ARG A 27 -9.68 -16.17 1.60
C ARG A 27 -9.55 -17.54 0.93
N LEU A 28 -9.14 -17.59 -0.33
CA LEU A 28 -8.85 -18.86 -1.02
C LEU A 28 -7.62 -19.57 -0.44
N ALA A 29 -6.60 -18.80 0.01
CA ALA A 29 -5.38 -19.35 0.59
C ALA A 29 -5.54 -19.73 2.07
N VAL A 30 -6.29 -18.93 2.83
CA VAL A 30 -6.54 -19.11 4.27
C VAL A 30 -8.00 -18.72 4.57
N PRO A 31 -8.93 -19.71 4.61
CA PRO A 31 -10.36 -19.45 4.74
C PRO A 31 -10.80 -18.69 5.99
N ASP A 32 -10.06 -18.84 7.10
CA ASP A 32 -10.37 -18.21 8.40
C ASP A 32 -9.65 -16.87 8.63
N LEU A 33 -8.99 -16.33 7.60
CA LEU A 33 -8.29 -15.05 7.70
C LEU A 33 -9.29 -13.89 7.61
N PHE A 34 -9.41 -13.11 8.68
CA PHE A 34 -10.18 -11.87 8.68
C PHE A 34 -9.37 -10.76 8.01
N LEU A 35 -9.79 -10.37 6.81
CA LEU A 35 -9.26 -9.21 6.10
C LEU A 35 -10.38 -8.20 5.82
N PRO A 36 -10.08 -6.90 5.82
CA PRO A 36 -11.01 -5.89 5.37
C PRO A 36 -11.31 -6.08 3.88
N ASN A 37 -12.49 -5.64 3.47
CA ASN A 37 -12.76 -5.40 2.07
C ASN A 37 -12.06 -4.08 1.68
N LEU A 38 -11.27 -4.14 0.60
CA LEU A 38 -10.49 -3.03 0.10
C LEU A 38 -11.05 -2.59 -1.24
N GLU A 39 -11.13 -1.28 -1.44
CA GLU A 39 -11.54 -0.69 -2.71
C GLU A 39 -10.63 0.50 -3.03
N LEU A 40 -9.85 0.38 -4.10
CA LEU A 40 -9.01 1.43 -4.62
C LEU A 40 -9.80 2.26 -5.63
N ARG A 41 -9.70 3.58 -5.50
CA ARG A 41 -10.20 4.51 -6.48
C ARG A 41 -9.08 5.39 -6.99
N GLU A 42 -8.89 5.39 -8.30
CA GLU A 42 -8.03 6.35 -8.99
C GLU A 42 -8.78 7.69 -9.16
N HIS A 43 -8.11 8.79 -8.81
CA HIS A 43 -8.59 10.16 -9.08
C HIS A 43 -7.79 10.79 -10.23
N THR A 44 -6.50 10.47 -10.31
CA THR A 44 -5.58 10.80 -11.41
C THR A 44 -4.48 9.74 -11.47
N VAL A 45 -3.63 9.79 -12.50
CA VAL A 45 -2.50 8.87 -12.67
C VAL A 45 -1.60 8.69 -11.43
N ASN A 46 -1.49 9.71 -10.58
CA ASN A 46 -0.64 9.71 -9.38
C ASN A 46 -1.42 9.92 -8.07
N GLN A 47 -2.75 9.89 -8.10
CA GLN A 47 -3.57 10.12 -6.89
C GLN A 47 -4.67 9.10 -6.78
N PHE A 48 -4.71 8.44 -5.63
CA PHE A 48 -5.64 7.36 -5.31
C PHE A 48 -6.24 7.55 -3.94
N SER A 49 -7.38 6.92 -3.69
CA SER A 49 -7.89 6.68 -2.35
C SER A 49 -8.15 5.20 -2.15
N LEU A 50 -7.72 4.66 -1.02
CA LEU A 50 -8.05 3.31 -0.58
C LEU A 50 -9.14 3.38 0.47
N THR A 51 -10.27 2.79 0.18
CA THR A 51 -11.38 2.59 1.13
C THR A 51 -11.23 1.24 1.80
N ILE A 52 -11.36 1.22 3.12
CA ILE A 52 -11.22 0.03 3.96
C ILE A 52 -12.54 -0.18 4.71
N ARG A 53 -13.19 -1.32 4.46
CA ARG A 53 -14.43 -1.72 5.15
C ARG A 53 -14.16 -2.96 5.99
N SER A 54 -14.39 -2.85 7.30
CA SER A 54 -14.08 -3.89 8.27
C SER A 54 -14.98 -3.77 9.50
N ASP A 55 -15.29 -4.92 10.10
CA ASP A 55 -15.93 -4.97 11.43
C ASP A 55 -14.94 -4.61 12.56
N LEU A 56 -13.64 -4.61 12.26
CA LEU A 56 -12.56 -4.27 13.19
C LEU A 56 -12.00 -2.89 12.87
N LEU A 57 -11.89 -2.04 13.90
CA LEU A 57 -11.32 -0.70 13.80
C LEU A 57 -9.78 -0.74 13.71
N GLY A 58 -9.20 0.20 12.96
CA GLY A 58 -7.76 0.47 12.94
C GLY A 58 -7.01 -0.25 11.82
N PHE A 59 -7.71 -0.92 10.91
CA PHE A 59 -7.08 -1.51 9.72
C PHE A 59 -6.47 -0.44 8.81
N GLY A 60 -6.99 0.78 8.82
CA GLY A 60 -6.38 1.91 8.11
C GLY A 60 -4.92 2.12 8.51
N HIS A 61 -4.59 2.04 9.80
CA HIS A 61 -3.22 2.21 10.28
C HIS A 61 -2.32 1.02 9.92
N VAL A 62 -2.86 -0.20 9.96
CA VAL A 62 -2.15 -1.40 9.50
C VAL A 62 -1.82 -1.28 8.01
N LEU A 63 -2.79 -0.82 7.21
CA LEU A 63 -2.59 -0.64 5.78
C LEU A 63 -1.63 0.49 5.46
N ILE A 64 -1.59 1.58 6.24
CA ILE A 64 -0.53 2.59 6.09
C ILE A 64 0.83 1.94 6.25
N GLY A 65 1.05 1.16 7.31
CA GLY A 65 2.32 0.47 7.52
C GLY A 65 2.67 -0.52 6.39
N LEU A 66 1.69 -1.25 5.89
CA LEU A 66 1.85 -2.15 4.74
C LEU A 66 2.23 -1.36 3.47
N LEU A 67 1.47 -0.32 3.14
CA LEU A 67 1.69 0.50 1.94
C LEU A 67 3.06 1.19 1.99
N THR A 68 3.48 1.70 3.16
CA THR A 68 4.83 2.25 3.35
C THR A 68 5.90 1.20 3.07
N ALA A 69 5.80 0.03 3.68
CA ALA A 69 6.79 -1.04 3.48
C ALA A 69 6.84 -1.55 2.04
N MET A 70 5.71 -1.56 1.34
CA MET A 70 5.64 -1.96 -0.07
C MET A 70 6.16 -0.86 -0.99
N ALA A 71 5.89 0.42 -0.71
CA ALA A 71 6.45 1.53 -1.45
C ALA A 71 7.99 1.50 -1.42
N ASP A 72 8.58 1.28 -0.24
CA ASP A 72 10.03 1.10 -0.09
C ASP A 72 10.54 -0.11 -0.89
N ASP A 73 9.84 -1.25 -0.84
CA ASP A 73 10.22 -2.47 -1.57
C ASP A 73 10.16 -2.31 -3.10
N TYR A 74 9.31 -1.40 -3.61
CA TYR A 74 9.21 -1.03 -5.04
C TYR A 74 10.06 0.21 -5.40
N GLY A 75 10.66 0.90 -4.43
CA GLY A 75 11.41 2.14 -4.66
C GLY A 75 10.52 3.33 -5.05
N ALA A 76 9.26 3.36 -4.62
CA ALA A 76 8.30 4.42 -4.91
C ALA A 76 8.26 5.45 -3.77
N LEU A 77 8.25 6.75 -4.12
CA LEU A 77 8.01 7.82 -3.16
C LEU A 77 6.52 8.13 -3.09
N VAL A 78 5.92 7.86 -1.93
CA VAL A 78 4.47 8.00 -1.73
C VAL A 78 4.16 8.83 -0.49
N MET A 79 3.12 9.64 -0.59
CA MET A 79 2.50 10.30 0.55
C MET A 79 1.21 9.55 0.89
N LEU A 80 1.06 9.18 2.17
CA LEU A 80 -0.11 8.48 2.70
C LEU A 80 -0.74 9.34 3.78
N GLU A 81 -2.03 9.63 3.64
CA GLU A 81 -2.78 10.40 4.62
C GLU A 81 -4.00 9.62 5.08
N TYR A 82 -4.13 9.42 6.39
CA TYR A 82 -5.29 8.79 6.99
C TYR A 82 -6.46 9.77 7.05
N GLY A 83 -7.52 9.49 6.30
CA GLY A 83 -8.73 10.33 6.23
C GLY A 83 -9.70 10.16 7.41
N GLY A 84 -9.36 9.32 8.39
CA GLY A 84 -10.24 8.99 9.50
C GLY A 84 -11.19 7.83 9.20
N SER A 85 -12.15 7.64 10.12
CA SER A 85 -13.17 6.60 10.06
C SER A 85 -14.56 7.25 10.11
N GLN A 86 -15.45 6.87 9.19
CA GLN A 86 -16.87 7.24 9.21
C GLN A 86 -17.72 6.00 8.97
N GLU A 87 -18.71 5.76 9.84
CA GLU A 87 -19.66 4.63 9.72
C GLU A 87 -18.99 3.24 9.52
N GLY A 88 -17.83 3.01 10.16
CA GLY A 88 -17.07 1.75 10.02
C GLY A 88 -16.24 1.65 8.73
N VAL A 89 -16.12 2.76 7.99
CA VAL A 89 -15.31 2.88 6.79
C VAL A 89 -14.12 3.78 7.06
N GLU A 90 -12.92 3.24 6.90
CA GLU A 90 -11.68 4.00 6.97
C GLU A 90 -11.23 4.39 5.54
N THR A 91 -10.51 5.50 5.38
CA THR A 91 -9.97 5.92 4.08
C THR A 91 -8.51 6.35 4.20
N ILE A 92 -7.70 6.00 3.21
CA ILE A 92 -6.33 6.48 3.05
C ILE A 92 -6.23 7.20 1.70
N ALA A 93 -5.80 8.47 1.71
CA ALA A 93 -5.39 9.16 0.50
C ALA A 93 -3.94 8.81 0.16
N ILE A 94 -3.67 8.54 -1.11
CA ILE A 94 -2.37 8.07 -1.61
C ILE A 94 -1.96 8.98 -2.76
N ALA A 95 -0.80 9.61 -2.65
CA ALA A 95 -0.22 10.41 -3.73
C ALA A 95 1.19 9.91 -4.08
N LEU A 96 1.44 9.63 -5.36
CA LEU A 96 2.75 9.28 -5.87
C LEU A 96 3.47 10.57 -6.30
N LEU A 97 4.70 10.75 -5.83
CA LEU A 97 5.55 11.85 -6.30
C LEU A 97 6.33 11.41 -7.53
N GLU A 98 6.27 12.20 -8.61
CA GLU A 98 7.11 11.96 -9.79
C GLU A 98 8.59 12.02 -9.41
N SER A 99 9.31 10.96 -9.73
CA SER A 99 10.71 10.71 -9.39
C SER A 99 11.73 11.56 -10.17
N ALA A 100 11.32 12.70 -10.74
CA ALA A 100 12.21 13.60 -11.49
C ALA A 100 13.33 14.26 -10.65
N PHE A 101 13.38 14.02 -9.33
CA PHE A 101 14.35 14.66 -8.42
C PHE A 101 15.25 13.72 -7.63
N ALA A 102 15.20 12.41 -7.88
CA ALA A 102 16.11 11.46 -7.23
C ALA A 102 17.21 10.98 -8.19
N ALA A 103 18.08 11.90 -8.63
CA ALA A 103 19.45 11.51 -8.97
C ALA A 103 20.09 11.02 -7.66
N GLY A 104 19.98 9.71 -7.43
CA GLY A 104 20.26 9.07 -6.16
C GLY A 104 21.61 9.50 -5.61
N ASN A 105 21.58 10.15 -4.45
CA ASN A 105 22.79 10.35 -3.67
C ASN A 105 23.19 8.96 -3.15
N ARG A 106 24.03 8.26 -3.93
CA ARG A 106 24.62 6.98 -3.55
C ARG A 106 25.28 7.18 -2.20
N PHE A 107 24.63 6.68 -1.15
CA PHE A 107 25.24 6.59 0.17
C PHE A 107 26.22 5.41 0.13
N GLU A 108 27.48 5.70 -0.21
CA GLU A 108 28.56 4.75 0.00
C GLU A 108 28.91 4.74 1.49
N LEU A 109 28.46 3.70 2.19
CA LEU A 109 28.87 3.43 3.55
C LEU A 109 30.37 3.14 3.55
N GLY A 110 31.15 4.07 4.12
CA GLY A 110 32.60 4.00 4.18
C GLY A 110 33.08 2.67 4.75
N ALA A 111 33.70 1.86 3.89
CA ALA A 111 34.47 0.70 4.28
C ALA A 111 35.85 0.81 3.65
N ARG A 112 36.80 1.41 4.39
CA ARG A 112 38.04 0.73 4.83
C ARG A 112 39.01 1.66 5.57
N ALA A 113 39.44 1.12 6.72
CA ALA A 113 40.75 1.21 7.42
C ALA A 113 41.46 2.56 7.53
#